data_AF-A0A959HBC9-F1
#
_entry.id   AF-A0A959HBC9-F1
#
_cell.length_a   1.000
_cell.length_b   1.000
_cell.length_c   1.000
_cell.angle_alpha   90.00
_cell.angle_beta   90.00
_cell.angle_gamma   90.00
#
_symmetry.space_group_name_H-M   'P 1'
#
loop_
_entity.id
_entity.type
_entity.pdbx_description
1 polymer ?
#
loop_
_entity_poly.entity_id
_entity_poly.type
_entity_poly.pdbx_seq_one_letter_code
_entity_poly.pdbx_strand_id
1 'polypeptide(L)'
;MSERDKIKEELEGLSPLLSKMKGESRHPFRVPEGYFDGLPDEVLRRARAEEGLVRDGLPAQGRAKKAGGLAGWLQWWLMPRQAIGLAMALVLLAAGAYLFWAQSGLSAAGEVLAGISEEEAKAYVSENIGEFGLDLMVEAAIVSEEGIPGVEVLPEIDEVEIDRYLDDYLEDISLDELEELL
;
A
#
# COMPACT_ATOMS: atom_id res chain seq x y z
N MET A 1 -9.46 -42.38 4.51
CA MET A 1 -9.59 -40.91 4.57
C MET A 1 -8.19 -40.31 4.45
N SER A 2 -7.93 -39.49 3.43
CA SER A 2 -6.60 -38.92 3.17
C SER A 2 -6.32 -37.76 4.13
N GLU A 3 -5.05 -37.48 4.43
CA GLU A 3 -4.64 -36.27 5.18
C GLU A 3 -5.18 -34.99 4.52
N ARG A 4 -5.26 -34.98 3.19
CA ARG A 4 -5.85 -33.86 2.44
C ARG A 4 -7.33 -33.67 2.70
N ASP A 5 -8.07 -34.75 2.98
CA ASP A 5 -9.50 -34.70 3.25
C ASP A 5 -9.75 -34.18 4.67
N LYS A 6 -8.95 -34.65 5.64
CA LYS A 6 -8.97 -34.14 7.03
C LYS A 6 -8.67 -32.64 7.09
N ILE A 7 -7.63 -32.19 6.38
CA ILE A 7 -7.27 -30.76 6.34
C ILE A 7 -8.40 -29.92 5.71
N LYS A 8 -9.18 -30.46 4.78
CA LYS A 8 -10.31 -29.72 4.20
C LYS A 8 -11.46 -29.60 5.18
N GLU A 9 -11.79 -30.68 5.88
CA GLU A 9 -12.86 -30.72 6.89
C GLU A 9 -12.55 -29.76 8.07
N GLU A 10 -11.32 -29.81 8.59
CA GLU A 10 -10.84 -28.87 9.61
C GLU A 10 -10.87 -27.42 9.11
N LEU A 11 -10.44 -27.17 7.87
CA LEU A 11 -10.43 -25.83 7.29
C LEU A 11 -11.85 -25.32 7.02
N GLU A 12 -12.79 -26.19 6.67
CA GLU A 12 -14.20 -25.85 6.49
C GLU A 12 -14.88 -25.52 7.82
N GLY A 13 -14.54 -26.23 8.89
CA GLY A 13 -14.98 -25.90 10.25
C GLY A 13 -14.38 -24.58 10.77
N LEU A 14 -13.10 -24.32 10.51
CA LEU A 14 -12.41 -23.11 10.98
C LEU A 14 -12.72 -21.86 10.13
N SER A 15 -12.85 -22.03 8.82
CA SER A 15 -13.11 -20.94 7.88
C SER A 15 -13.77 -21.44 6.59
N PRO A 16 -15.11 -21.41 6.53
CA PRO A 16 -15.87 -21.76 5.33
C PRO A 16 -15.45 -20.91 4.12
N LEU A 17 -15.05 -19.65 4.36
CA LEU A 17 -14.58 -18.74 3.32
C LEU A 17 -13.25 -19.19 2.71
N LEU A 18 -12.24 -19.50 3.54
CA LEU A 18 -10.94 -19.97 3.05
C LEU A 18 -11.04 -21.33 2.38
N SER A 19 -11.93 -22.21 2.86
CA SER A 19 -12.19 -23.50 2.21
C SER A 19 -12.75 -23.32 0.79
N LYS A 20 -13.66 -22.36 0.59
CA LYS A 20 -14.19 -21.98 -0.74
C LYS A 20 -13.12 -21.34 -1.64
N MET A 21 -12.30 -20.43 -1.10
CA MET A 21 -11.21 -19.78 -1.85
C MET A 21 -10.13 -20.77 -2.31
N LYS A 22 -9.84 -21.81 -1.52
CA LYS A 22 -8.90 -22.88 -1.90
C LYS A 22 -9.44 -23.72 -3.07
N GLY A 23 -10.76 -23.86 -3.21
CA GLY A 23 -11.37 -24.48 -4.40
C GLY A 23 -11.12 -23.65 -5.68
N GLU A 24 -11.00 -22.34 -5.51
CA GLU A 24 -10.81 -21.34 -6.56
C GLU A 24 -9.34 -21.01 -6.86
N SER A 25 -8.39 -21.86 -6.44
CA SER A 25 -6.92 -21.72 -6.54
C SER A 25 -6.34 -21.51 -7.95
N ARG A 26 -6.83 -20.54 -8.71
CA ARG A 26 -6.01 -19.74 -9.62
C ARG A 26 -5.19 -18.84 -8.72
N HIS A 27 -3.96 -19.27 -8.38
CA HIS A 27 -3.00 -18.46 -7.65
C HIS A 27 -3.00 -17.02 -8.19
N PRO A 28 -3.53 -16.02 -7.45
CA PRO A 28 -3.58 -14.65 -7.92
C PRO A 28 -2.17 -14.04 -8.00
N PHE A 29 -1.22 -14.66 -7.29
CA PHE A 29 0.17 -14.28 -7.29
C PHE A 29 0.91 -14.99 -8.42
N ARG A 30 1.06 -14.31 -9.55
CA ARG A 30 2.06 -14.65 -10.57
C ARG A 30 3.16 -13.62 -10.52
N VAL A 31 4.40 -14.08 -10.38
CA VAL A 31 5.56 -13.23 -10.60
C VAL A 31 5.75 -13.00 -12.11
N PRO A 32 6.06 -11.78 -12.54
CA PRO A 32 6.46 -11.52 -13.92
C PRO A 32 7.68 -12.35 -14.32
N GLU A 33 7.79 -12.65 -15.61
CA GLU A 33 9.01 -13.26 -16.15
C GLU A 33 10.21 -12.32 -15.91
N GLY A 34 11.33 -12.89 -15.47
CA GLY A 34 12.55 -12.14 -15.18
C GLY A 34 12.59 -11.36 -13.85
N TYR A 35 11.58 -11.50 -12.98
CA TYR A 35 11.52 -10.79 -11.68
C TYR A 35 12.77 -10.99 -10.81
N PHE A 36 13.45 -12.14 -10.92
CA PHE A 36 14.61 -12.49 -10.12
C PHE A 36 15.94 -12.44 -10.90
N ASP A 37 15.96 -12.00 -12.15
CA ASP A 37 17.15 -12.13 -13.01
C ASP A 37 18.36 -11.34 -12.50
N GLY A 38 18.13 -10.22 -11.79
CA GLY A 38 19.19 -9.41 -11.17
C GLY A 38 19.38 -9.63 -9.66
N LEU A 39 18.56 -10.48 -9.03
CA LEU A 39 18.59 -10.66 -7.58
C LEU A 39 19.93 -11.27 -7.09
N PRO A 40 20.50 -12.30 -7.74
CA PRO A 40 21.75 -12.90 -7.28
C PRO A 40 22.93 -11.91 -7.26
N ASP A 41 23.06 -11.10 -8.32
CA ASP A 41 24.11 -10.10 -8.42
C ASP A 41 23.93 -8.98 -7.39
N GLU A 42 22.69 -8.56 -7.14
CA GLU A 42 22.37 -7.56 -6.12
C GLU A 42 22.74 -8.04 -4.71
N VAL A 43 22.39 -9.29 -4.38
CA VAL A 43 22.71 -9.90 -3.08
C VAL A 43 24.22 -10.01 -2.89
N LEU A 44 24.96 -10.48 -3.91
CA LEU A 44 26.41 -10.58 -3.86
C LEU A 44 27.09 -9.22 -3.76
N ARG A 45 26.56 -8.21 -4.44
CA ARG A 45 27.07 -6.83 -4.36
C ARG A 45 26.88 -6.27 -2.95
N ARG A 46 25.71 -6.46 -2.33
CA ARG A 46 25.43 -6.00 -0.96
C ARG A 46 26.29 -6.72 0.07
N ALA A 47 26.41 -8.03 -0.03
CA ALA A 47 27.27 -8.82 0.86
C ALA A 47 28.73 -8.34 0.83
N ARG A 48 29.28 -8.08 -0.36
CA ARG A 48 30.65 -7.56 -0.50
C ARG A 48 30.80 -6.12 -0.02
N ALA A 49 29.79 -5.28 -0.21
CA ALA A 49 29.79 -3.91 0.28
C ALA A 49 29.83 -3.86 1.82
N GLU A 50 29.08 -4.76 2.48
CA GLU A 50 29.11 -4.92 3.93
C GLU A 50 30.46 -5.49 4.41
N GLU A 51 31.07 -6.42 3.68
CA GLU A 51 32.42 -6.95 3.99
C GLU A 51 33.53 -5.89 3.80
N GLY A 52 33.37 -4.96 2.85
CA GLY A 52 34.33 -3.88 2.58
C GLY A 52 34.34 -2.79 3.66
N LEU A 53 33.19 -2.52 4.28
CA LEU A 53 33.08 -1.56 5.40
C LEU A 53 33.80 -2.05 6.67
N VAL A 54 34.11 -3.35 6.77
CA VAL A 54 34.84 -3.93 7.90
C VAL A 54 36.37 -3.86 7.71
N ARG A 55 36.87 -3.60 6.49
CA ARG A 55 38.31 -3.78 6.18
C ARG A 55 39.12 -2.53 5.81
N ASP A 56 38.52 -1.42 5.41
CA ASP A 56 39.28 -0.26 4.95
C ASP A 56 39.33 0.91 5.95
N GLY A 57 40.33 0.84 6.84
CA GLY A 57 40.98 2.05 7.33
C GLY A 57 41.91 2.64 6.26
N LEU A 58 41.48 3.77 5.65
CA LEU A 58 42.22 4.78 4.84
C LEU A 58 43.13 4.30 3.68
N PRO A 59 43.10 5.02 2.51
CA PRO A 59 44.22 5.93 2.24
C PRO A 59 43.93 7.23 1.46
N ALA A 60 44.72 8.25 1.85
CA ALA A 60 45.47 9.23 1.06
C ALA A 60 44.77 10.11 -0.01
N GLN A 61 44.75 11.41 0.29
CA GLN A 61 44.50 12.53 -0.61
C GLN A 61 45.57 12.67 -1.71
N GLY A 62 45.15 12.73 -2.97
CA GLY A 62 45.97 13.13 -4.11
C GLY A 62 45.77 14.62 -4.46
N ARG A 63 46.79 15.44 -4.18
CA ARG A 63 46.93 16.82 -4.65
C ARG A 63 47.15 16.86 -6.18
N ALA A 64 46.41 17.71 -6.89
CA ALA A 64 46.85 18.36 -8.13
C ALA A 64 46.15 19.72 -8.28
N LYS A 65 46.77 20.81 -7.81
CA LYS A 65 47.54 21.82 -8.59
C LYS A 65 46.69 22.78 -9.43
N LYS A 66 46.61 24.01 -8.88
CA LYS A 66 46.19 25.29 -9.46
C LYS A 66 46.45 25.42 -10.97
N ALA A 67 45.39 25.57 -11.76
CA ALA A 67 45.43 26.24 -13.07
C ALA A 67 44.83 27.64 -12.89
N GLY A 68 45.65 28.68 -13.11
CA GLY A 68 45.30 30.07 -12.88
C GLY A 68 44.57 30.72 -14.06
N GLY A 69 43.60 31.57 -13.73
CA GLY A 69 43.00 32.54 -14.64
C GLY A 69 41.85 32.04 -15.52
N LEU A 70 41.10 33.01 -16.08
CA LEU A 70 39.90 32.83 -16.93
C LEU A 70 40.11 31.86 -18.11
N ALA A 71 41.34 31.71 -18.59
CA ALA A 71 41.70 30.74 -19.63
C ALA A 71 41.50 29.29 -19.17
N GLY A 72 41.74 28.96 -17.90
CA GLY A 72 41.47 27.64 -17.33
C GLY A 72 39.96 27.38 -17.15
N TRP A 73 39.18 28.41 -16.82
CA TRP A 73 37.72 28.33 -16.75
C TRP A 73 37.09 28.07 -18.13
N LEU A 74 37.59 28.74 -19.18
CA LEU A 74 37.04 28.60 -20.53
C LEU A 74 37.45 27.26 -21.19
N GLN A 75 38.66 26.77 -20.93
CA GLN A 75 39.12 25.48 -21.44
C GLN A 75 38.46 24.28 -20.73
N TRP A 76 38.06 24.40 -19.46
CA TRP A 76 37.20 23.40 -18.78
C TRP A 76 35.83 23.26 -19.46
N TRP A 77 35.30 24.35 -20.00
CA TRP A 77 33.99 24.38 -20.63
C TRP A 77 33.99 23.87 -22.07
N LEU A 78 35.13 23.94 -22.77
CA LEU A 78 35.23 23.66 -24.21
C LEU A 78 36.07 22.42 -24.57
N MET A 79 36.22 21.44 -23.66
CA MET A 79 36.68 20.10 -24.04
C MET A 79 35.49 19.17 -24.37
N PRO A 80 35.60 18.30 -25.40
CA PRO A 80 34.47 17.58 -26.00
C PRO A 80 33.93 16.39 -25.18
N ARG A 81 34.15 16.35 -23.85
CA ARG A 81 33.65 15.26 -22.98
C ARG A 81 32.34 15.60 -22.24
N GLN A 82 31.81 16.81 -22.36
CA GLN A 82 30.54 17.22 -21.73
C GLN A 82 29.36 17.36 -22.71
N ALA A 83 29.50 16.97 -23.98
CA ALA A 83 28.40 16.99 -24.95
C ALA A 83 27.19 16.12 -24.50
N ILE A 84 27.44 15.08 -23.71
CA ILE A 84 26.38 14.26 -23.09
C ILE A 84 25.63 15.06 -22.01
N GLY A 85 26.31 15.93 -21.26
CA GLY A 85 25.70 16.72 -20.20
C GLY A 85 24.69 17.75 -20.71
N LEU A 86 24.98 18.41 -21.85
CA LEU A 86 24.03 19.34 -22.47
C LEU A 86 22.84 18.62 -23.10
N ALA A 87 23.06 17.46 -23.74
CA ALA A 87 21.97 16.63 -24.24
C ALA A 87 21.10 16.11 -23.08
N MET A 88 21.70 15.69 -21.96
CA MET A 88 20.99 15.22 -20.78
C MET A 88 20.25 16.36 -20.08
N ALA A 89 20.82 17.58 -20.04
CA ALA A 89 20.11 18.76 -19.54
C ALA A 89 18.91 19.14 -20.42
N LEU A 90 19.02 19.02 -21.75
CA LEU A 90 17.89 19.21 -22.66
C LEU A 90 16.84 18.10 -22.53
N VAL A 91 17.27 16.84 -22.37
CA VAL A 91 16.36 15.72 -22.11
C VAL A 91 15.68 15.88 -20.75
N LEU A 92 16.38 16.35 -19.72
CA LEU A 92 15.80 16.61 -18.40
C LEU A 92 14.88 17.84 -18.41
N LEU A 93 15.18 18.88 -19.19
CA LEU A 93 14.27 20.01 -19.40
C LEU A 93 13.02 19.58 -20.18
N ALA A 94 13.17 18.74 -21.21
CA ALA A 94 12.06 18.22 -21.99
C ALA A 94 11.22 17.22 -21.17
N ALA A 95 11.86 16.35 -20.39
CA ALA A 95 11.19 15.43 -19.47
C ALA A 95 10.54 16.18 -18.31
N GLY A 96 11.18 17.22 -17.78
CA GLY A 96 10.61 18.11 -16.77
C GLY A 96 9.41 18.88 -17.29
N ALA A 97 9.48 19.41 -18.52
CA ALA A 97 8.34 20.05 -19.18
C ALA A 97 7.22 19.04 -19.51
N TYR A 98 7.56 17.82 -19.93
CA TYR A 98 6.61 16.73 -20.16
C TYR A 98 5.92 16.28 -18.87
N LEU A 99 6.67 16.12 -17.78
CA LEU A 99 6.13 15.81 -16.46
C LEU A 99 5.31 16.97 -15.88
N PHE A 100 5.71 18.22 -16.12
CA PHE A 100 4.95 19.40 -15.73
C PHE A 100 3.63 19.51 -16.51
N TRP A 101 3.63 19.25 -17.82
CA TRP A 101 2.41 19.15 -18.63
C TRP A 101 1.56 17.92 -18.26
N ALA A 102 2.18 16.78 -17.94
CA ALA A 102 1.49 15.59 -17.47
C ALA A 102 0.87 15.79 -16.06
N GLN A 103 1.55 16.52 -15.18
CA GLN A 103 1.04 16.95 -13.87
C GLN A 103 0.02 18.09 -13.99
N SER A 104 0.05 18.87 -15.07
CA SER A 104 -1.07 19.75 -15.42
C SER A 104 -2.34 18.93 -15.71
N GLY A 105 -2.21 17.66 -16.11
CA GLY A 105 -3.30 16.68 -16.15
C GLY A 105 -3.74 16.15 -14.78
N LEU A 106 -2.91 16.27 -13.73
CA LEU A 106 -3.30 16.00 -12.33
C LEU A 106 -4.12 17.15 -11.75
N SER A 107 -3.92 18.38 -12.24
CA SER A 107 -4.84 19.51 -11.97
C SER A 107 -6.23 19.24 -12.56
N ALA A 108 -6.32 18.54 -13.70
CA ALA A 108 -7.61 18.12 -14.26
C ALA A 108 -8.29 17.04 -13.41
N ALA A 109 -7.54 16.12 -12.79
CA ALA A 109 -8.11 15.19 -11.81
C ALA A 109 -8.61 15.94 -10.56
N GLY A 110 -7.88 16.96 -10.08
CA GLY A 110 -8.33 17.85 -9.02
C GLY A 110 -9.54 18.71 -9.41
N GLU A 111 -9.64 19.15 -10.66
CA GLU A 111 -10.76 19.93 -11.21
C GLU A 111 -12.00 19.07 -11.49
N VAL A 112 -11.81 17.81 -11.88
CA VAL A 112 -12.88 16.82 -12.05
C VAL A 112 -13.39 16.32 -10.69
N LEU A 113 -12.50 16.08 -9.72
CA LEU A 113 -12.90 15.77 -8.34
C LEU A 113 -13.53 16.98 -7.63
N ALA A 114 -13.14 18.21 -7.98
CA ALA A 114 -13.83 19.42 -7.52
C ALA A 114 -15.12 19.74 -8.30
N GLY A 115 -15.34 19.08 -9.44
CA GLY A 115 -16.49 19.29 -10.32
C GLY A 115 -17.64 18.31 -10.09
N ILE A 116 -17.41 17.20 -9.39
CA ILE A 116 -18.49 16.32 -8.92
C ILE A 116 -19.20 17.02 -7.76
N SER A 117 -20.54 17.04 -7.80
CA SER A 117 -21.29 17.59 -6.67
C SER A 117 -21.19 16.66 -5.47
N GLU A 118 -21.39 17.21 -4.27
CA GLU A 118 -21.42 16.40 -3.04
C GLU A 118 -22.51 15.32 -3.11
N GLU A 119 -23.62 15.59 -3.81
CA GLU A 119 -24.67 14.60 -4.05
C GLU A 119 -24.21 13.46 -4.98
N GLU A 120 -23.47 13.77 -6.05
CA GLU A 120 -22.98 12.79 -7.02
C GLU A 120 -21.89 11.90 -6.41
N ALA A 121 -21.01 12.49 -5.60
CA ALA A 121 -20.02 11.76 -4.81
C ALA A 121 -20.69 10.79 -3.82
N LYS A 122 -21.72 11.24 -3.09
CA LYS A 122 -22.48 10.40 -2.15
C LYS A 122 -23.24 9.27 -2.85
N ALA A 123 -23.82 9.54 -4.02
CA ALA A 123 -24.52 8.52 -4.82
C ALA A 123 -23.57 7.43 -5.34
N TYR A 124 -22.38 7.82 -5.83
CA TYR A 124 -21.38 6.86 -6.28
C TYR A 124 -20.88 5.98 -5.13
N VAL A 125 -20.59 6.59 -3.97
CA VAL A 125 -20.15 5.85 -2.78
C VAL A 125 -21.23 4.89 -2.30
N SER A 126 -22.51 5.28 -2.32
CA SER A 126 -23.62 4.40 -1.92
C SER A 126 -23.86 3.23 -2.89
N GLU A 127 -23.71 3.46 -4.19
CA GLU A 127 -23.87 2.41 -5.20
C GLU A 127 -22.70 1.41 -5.18
N ASN A 128 -21.52 1.86 -4.76
CA ASN A 128 -20.30 1.05 -4.69
C ASN A 128 -19.90 0.68 -3.25
N ILE A 129 -20.81 0.88 -2.27
CA ILE A 129 -20.50 0.87 -0.82
C ILE A 129 -20.12 -0.49 -0.26
N GLY A 130 -20.37 -1.57 -0.99
CA GLY A 130 -20.08 -2.94 -0.55
C GLY A 130 -18.60 -3.21 -0.25
N GLU A 131 -17.69 -2.36 -0.74
CA GLU A 131 -16.24 -2.48 -0.54
C GLU A 131 -15.67 -1.52 0.52
N PHE A 132 -16.46 -0.54 0.98
CA PHE A 132 -15.98 0.47 1.94
C PHE A 132 -16.35 0.10 3.38
N GLY A 133 -15.34 0.08 4.27
CA GLY A 133 -15.55 -0.19 5.70
C GLY A 133 -16.22 0.97 6.44
N LEU A 134 -16.98 0.66 7.50
CA LEU A 134 -17.70 1.64 8.31
C LEU A 134 -16.82 2.75 8.90
N ASP A 135 -15.59 2.41 9.29
CA ASP A 135 -14.60 3.37 9.82
C ASP A 135 -14.30 4.51 8.83
N LEU A 136 -14.12 4.16 7.55
CA LEU A 136 -13.85 5.12 6.47
C LEU A 136 -15.09 5.99 6.15
N MET A 137 -16.29 5.47 6.38
CA MET A 137 -17.55 6.18 6.14
C MET A 137 -17.83 7.26 7.19
N VAL A 138 -17.43 7.00 8.45
CA VAL A 138 -17.49 7.98 9.55
C VAL A 138 -16.45 9.08 9.34
N GLU A 139 -15.22 8.71 8.93
CA GLU A 139 -14.16 9.68 8.61
C GLU A 139 -14.57 10.62 7.45
N ALA A 140 -15.22 10.08 6.42
CA ALA A 140 -15.72 10.86 5.29
C ALA A 140 -16.98 11.69 5.60
N ALA A 141 -17.48 11.68 6.84
CA ALA A 141 -18.69 12.38 7.30
C ALA A 141 -19.95 12.06 6.46
N ILE A 142 -20.00 10.88 5.83
CA ILE A 142 -21.15 10.38 5.07
C ILE A 142 -22.24 9.89 6.03
N VAL A 143 -21.80 9.39 7.19
CA VAL A 143 -22.63 9.00 8.33
C VAL A 143 -22.20 9.83 9.53
N SER A 144 -23.14 10.36 10.30
CA SER A 144 -22.85 11.07 11.55
C SER A 144 -22.22 10.13 12.59
N GLU A 145 -21.42 10.69 13.49
CA GLU A 145 -20.90 9.96 14.67
C GLU A 145 -22.05 9.41 15.55
N GLU A 146 -23.21 10.05 15.49
CA GLU A 146 -24.49 9.60 16.07
C GLU A 146 -25.17 8.47 15.27
N GLY A 147 -24.47 7.89 14.29
CA GLY A 147 -24.94 6.78 13.46
C GLY A 147 -25.80 7.19 12.27
N ILE A 148 -26.39 6.19 11.62
CA ILE A 148 -27.28 6.38 10.47
C ILE A 148 -28.69 6.67 11.02
N PRO A 149 -29.39 7.74 10.58
CA PRO A 149 -30.77 7.99 10.99
C PRO A 149 -31.66 6.80 10.63
N GLY A 150 -32.26 6.17 11.64
CA GLY A 150 -33.07 4.94 11.51
C GLY A 150 -32.32 3.65 11.86
N VAL A 151 -31.04 3.74 12.21
CA VAL A 151 -30.25 2.65 12.80
C VAL A 151 -29.89 3.09 14.22
N GLU A 152 -30.49 2.43 15.23
CA GLU A 152 -30.17 2.70 16.63
C GLU A 152 -28.70 2.37 16.89
N VAL A 153 -27.90 3.41 17.20
CA VAL A 153 -26.56 3.24 17.75
C VAL A 153 -26.74 2.62 19.12
N LEU A 154 -26.32 1.36 19.26
CA LEU A 154 -26.35 0.67 20.54
C LEU A 154 -25.52 1.48 21.54
N PRO A 155 -26.00 1.65 22.78
CA PRO A 155 -25.19 2.28 23.82
C PRO A 155 -23.86 1.55 23.92
N GLU A 156 -22.77 2.30 24.13
CA GLU A 156 -21.47 1.72 24.43
C GLU A 156 -21.58 1.02 25.79
N ILE A 157 -21.85 -0.29 25.75
CA ILE A 157 -21.97 -1.12 26.94
C ILE A 157 -20.54 -1.41 27.40
N ASP A 158 -20.20 -1.02 28.63
CA ASP A 158 -18.92 -1.37 29.24
C ASP A 158 -18.75 -2.90 29.21
N GLU A 159 -17.54 -3.41 28.93
CA GLU A 159 -17.31 -4.87 28.78
C GLU A 159 -17.84 -5.65 30.01
N VAL A 160 -17.77 -5.04 31.19
CA VAL A 160 -18.28 -5.59 32.46
C VAL A 160 -19.80 -5.71 32.50
N GLU A 161 -20.51 -4.83 31.81
CA GLU A 161 -21.97 -4.83 31.73
C GLU A 161 -22.48 -5.80 30.64
N ILE A 162 -21.69 -6.00 29.57
CA ILE A 162 -21.94 -7.05 28.56
C ILE A 162 -21.92 -8.43 29.23
N ASP A 163 -20.88 -8.73 30.00
CA ASP A 163 -20.75 -10.03 30.69
C ASP A 163 -21.92 -10.27 31.64
N ARG A 164 -22.34 -9.25 32.39
CA ARG A 164 -23.48 -9.36 33.32
C ARG A 164 -24.80 -9.61 32.57
N TYR A 165 -25.00 -8.91 31.45
CA TYR A 165 -26.21 -9.06 30.65
C TYR A 165 -26.27 -10.43 29.95
N LEU A 166 -25.12 -10.94 29.51
CA LEU A 166 -25.01 -12.30 28.96
C LEU A 166 -25.26 -13.36 30.01
N ASP A 167 -24.73 -13.21 31.22
CA ASP A 167 -24.94 -14.18 32.31
C ASP A 167 -26.42 -14.25 32.72
N ASP A 168 -27.09 -13.09 32.81
CA ASP A 168 -28.53 -13.00 33.13
C ASP A 168 -29.41 -13.65 32.05
N TYR A 169 -29.07 -13.46 30.76
CA TYR A 169 -29.77 -14.13 29.64
C TYR A 169 -29.46 -15.63 29.54
N LEU A 170 -28.24 -16.05 29.90
CA LEU A 170 -27.84 -17.45 29.92
C LEU A 170 -28.45 -18.21 31.10
N GLU A 171 -28.77 -17.54 32.21
CA GLU A 171 -29.52 -18.14 33.32
C GLU A 171 -30.97 -18.47 32.92
N ASP A 172 -31.60 -17.65 32.07
CA ASP A 172 -32.98 -17.86 31.62
C ASP A 172 -33.09 -18.85 30.45
N ILE A 173 -32.02 -19.05 29.67
CA ILE A 173 -32.00 -20.05 28.59
C ILE A 173 -31.57 -21.40 29.17
N SER A 174 -32.54 -22.31 29.28
CA SER A 174 -32.25 -23.69 29.70
C SER A 174 -31.36 -24.41 28.68
N LEU A 175 -30.48 -25.29 29.17
CA LEU A 175 -29.59 -26.12 28.35
C LEU A 175 -30.33 -26.90 27.25
N ASP A 176 -31.60 -27.27 27.51
CA ASP A 176 -32.47 -27.96 26.57
C ASP A 176 -32.92 -27.06 25.40
N GLU A 177 -33.07 -25.75 25.61
CA GLU A 177 -33.40 -24.76 24.57
C GLU A 177 -32.19 -24.38 23.71
N LEU A 178 -30.98 -24.40 24.28
CA LEU A 178 -29.74 -24.20 23.52
C LEU A 178 -29.46 -25.34 22.55
N GLU A 179 -29.87 -26.57 22.87
CA GLU A 179 -29.71 -27.74 22.01
C GLU A 179 -30.68 -27.73 20.81
N GLU A 180 -31.78 -26.98 20.89
CA GLU A 180 -32.74 -26.81 19.78
C GLU A 180 -32.33 -25.71 18.79
N LEU A 181 -31.42 -24.82 19.20
CA LEU A 181 -30.89 -23.70 18.42
C LEU A 181 -29.59 -24.00 17.65
N LEU A 182 -28.97 -25.16 17.91
CA LEU A 182 -27.68 -25.60 17.36
C LEU A 182 -27.86 -26.78 16.38
#